data_AF-A0A952SRN2-F1
#
_entry.id   AF-A0A952SRN2-F1
#
_cell.length_a   1.000
_cell.length_b   1.000
_cell.length_c   1.000
_cell.angle_alpha   90.00
_cell.angle_beta   90.00
_cell.angle_gamma   90.00
#
_symmetry.space_group_name_H-M   'P 1'
#
loop_
_entity.id
_entity.type
_entity.pdbx_description
1 polymer ?
#
loop_
_entity_poly.entity_id
_entity_poly.type
_entity_poly.pdbx_seq_one_letter_code
_entity_poly.pdbx_strand_id
1 'polypeptide(L)'
;TRDRNNRLTWPEAHDYEIGRRRFKSDLVPAALMIARYFETERAAIENLEGEVAATEQKLDELREEQSGEDGLLAEANEANEGEEPRITARSVRVALRKLEDDADSADEVKALKEYEALLDAQADTKVKLKVAREDLDAKLHAKYPKLTEGEIKTLVVDDKWLATLAAAVQGELDRVSQTLTGRIRQLAERYAAPLPDLIAEVDSLASRVDEHLKKMGAVWK
;
A
#
# COMPACT_ATOMS: atom_id res chain seq x y z
N THR A 1 -3.91 -19.96 -21.30
CA THR A 1 -4.79 -19.20 -22.22
C THR A 1 -3.94 -18.26 -23.07
N ARG A 2 -4.49 -17.61 -24.09
CA ARG A 2 -3.78 -16.56 -24.83
C ARG A 2 -4.47 -15.22 -24.57
N ASP A 3 -3.70 -14.16 -24.36
CA ASP A 3 -4.26 -12.81 -24.22
C ASP A 3 -4.72 -12.22 -25.57
N ARG A 4 -5.29 -11.02 -25.53
CA ARG A 4 -5.68 -10.23 -26.71
C ARG A 4 -4.50 -9.96 -27.67
N ASN A 5 -3.27 -10.10 -27.22
CA ASN A 5 -2.05 -9.91 -27.98
C ASN A 5 -1.44 -11.24 -28.45
N ASN A 6 -2.20 -12.34 -28.38
CA ASN A 6 -1.80 -13.70 -28.76
C ASN A 6 -0.58 -14.25 -27.99
N ARG A 7 -0.25 -13.66 -26.83
CA ARG A 7 0.80 -14.14 -25.93
C ARG A 7 0.23 -15.23 -25.03
N LEU A 8 1.03 -16.28 -24.78
CA LEU A 8 0.65 -17.33 -23.83
C LEU A 8 0.56 -16.71 -22.43
N THR A 9 -0.65 -16.66 -21.88
CA THR A 9 -0.93 -16.22 -20.53
C THR A 9 -1.36 -17.43 -19.69
N TRP A 10 -0.70 -17.60 -18.56
CA TRP A 10 -1.11 -18.60 -17.59
C TRP A 10 -2.27 -18.03 -16.75
N PRO A 11 -3.39 -18.76 -16.60
CA PRO A 11 -4.55 -18.24 -15.85
C PRO A 11 -4.24 -17.97 -14.38
N GLU A 12 -3.30 -18.73 -13.81
CA GLU A 12 -2.91 -18.67 -12.41
C GLU A 12 -1.54 -18.03 -12.25
N ALA A 13 -1.38 -17.26 -11.17
CA ALA A 13 -0.09 -16.72 -10.77
C ALA A 13 0.87 -17.87 -10.41
N HIS A 14 2.07 -17.84 -11.00
CA HIS A 14 3.15 -18.76 -10.67
C HIS A 14 3.65 -18.53 -9.25
N ASP A 15 4.30 -19.55 -8.67
CA ASP A 15 4.84 -19.48 -7.32
C ASP A 15 6.28 -18.96 -7.29
N TYR A 16 7.10 -19.33 -8.29
CA TYR A 16 8.49 -18.89 -8.44
C TYR A 16 8.97 -19.09 -9.89
N GLU A 17 10.07 -18.43 -10.28
CA GLU A 17 10.66 -18.55 -11.61
C GLU A 17 12.13 -19.02 -11.58
N ILE A 18 12.54 -19.87 -12.54
CA ILE A 18 13.95 -20.17 -12.80
C ILE A 18 14.27 -19.75 -14.23
N GLY A 19 15.00 -18.64 -14.36
CA GLY A 19 15.28 -18.01 -15.64
C GLY A 19 14.00 -17.53 -16.34
N ARG A 20 13.54 -18.26 -17.35
CA ARG A 20 12.26 -17.98 -18.05
C ARG A 20 11.18 -19.01 -17.77
N ARG A 21 11.47 -20.01 -16.93
CA ARG A 21 10.54 -21.10 -16.60
C ARG A 21 9.78 -20.74 -15.34
N ARG A 22 8.47 -20.87 -15.40
CA ARG A 22 7.55 -20.60 -14.30
C ARG A 22 7.16 -21.92 -13.65
N PHE A 23 7.12 -21.94 -12.32
CA PHE A 23 6.73 -23.11 -11.55
C PHE A 23 5.53 -22.79 -10.68
N LYS A 24 4.65 -23.78 -10.54
CA LYS A 24 3.50 -23.75 -9.64
C LYS A 24 3.46 -25.07 -8.88
N SER A 25 3.20 -25.00 -7.59
CA SER A 25 2.97 -26.16 -6.75
C SER A 25 1.48 -26.30 -6.47
N ASP A 26 0.90 -27.43 -6.85
CA ASP A 26 -0.54 -27.71 -6.67
C ASP A 26 -0.91 -27.85 -5.19
N LEU A 27 0.00 -28.43 -4.39
CA LEU A 27 -0.29 -28.82 -3.01
C LEU A 27 0.25 -27.80 -1.99
N VAL A 28 1.53 -27.46 -2.10
CA VAL A 28 2.28 -26.64 -1.13
C VAL A 28 2.69 -25.31 -1.79
N PRO A 29 1.97 -24.20 -1.59
CA PRO A 29 2.32 -22.91 -2.15
C PRO A 29 3.70 -22.40 -1.70
N ALA A 30 4.39 -21.64 -2.56
CA ALA A 30 5.70 -21.06 -2.20
C ALA A 30 5.65 -20.15 -0.98
N ALA A 31 4.55 -19.42 -0.77
CA ALA A 31 4.39 -18.58 0.42
C ALA A 31 4.61 -19.36 1.73
N LEU A 32 4.13 -20.62 1.82
CA LEU A 32 4.33 -21.46 3.01
C LEU A 32 5.77 -21.94 3.12
N MET A 33 6.39 -22.27 1.98
CA MET A 33 7.81 -22.64 1.95
C MET A 33 8.71 -21.50 2.40
N ILE A 34 8.44 -20.29 1.93
CA ILE A 34 9.17 -19.07 2.31
C ILE A 34 9.00 -18.82 3.80
N ALA A 35 7.75 -18.78 4.29
CA ALA A 35 7.45 -18.51 5.69
C ALA A 35 8.10 -19.51 6.66
N ARG A 36 8.27 -20.77 6.24
CA ARG A 36 8.79 -21.82 7.11
C ARG A 36 10.30 -22.03 7.02
N TYR A 37 10.89 -21.91 5.83
CA TYR A 37 12.29 -22.29 5.59
C TYR A 37 13.20 -21.15 5.15
N PHE A 38 12.65 -20.01 4.73
CA PHE A 38 13.41 -18.91 4.12
C PHE A 38 13.04 -17.55 4.73
N GLU A 39 12.82 -17.55 6.05
CA GLU A 39 12.50 -16.34 6.81
C GLU A 39 13.59 -15.27 6.68
N THR A 40 14.86 -15.71 6.69
CA THR A 40 16.02 -14.83 6.54
C THR A 40 16.07 -14.14 5.19
N GLU A 41 15.80 -14.88 4.12
CA GLU A 41 15.74 -14.37 2.76
C GLU A 41 14.52 -13.46 2.56
N ARG A 42 13.37 -13.83 3.13
CA ARG A 42 12.17 -12.99 3.13
C ARG A 42 12.46 -11.64 3.80
N ALA A 43 13.01 -11.66 5.01
CA ALA A 43 13.34 -10.44 5.74
C ALA A 43 14.38 -9.58 5.00
N ALA A 44 15.37 -10.19 4.33
CA ALA A 44 16.33 -9.46 3.52
C ALA A 44 15.66 -8.77 2.31
N ILE A 45 14.73 -9.45 1.64
CA ILE A 45 13.94 -8.87 0.54
C ILE A 45 13.05 -7.73 1.05
N GLU A 46 12.34 -7.92 2.16
CA GLU A 46 11.49 -6.90 2.78
C GLU A 46 12.29 -5.64 3.16
N ASN A 47 13.50 -5.81 3.70
CA ASN A 47 14.40 -4.69 4.00
C ASN A 47 14.81 -3.93 2.73
N LEU A 48 15.21 -4.64 1.67
CA LEU A 48 15.59 -4.02 0.40
C LEU A 48 14.40 -3.32 -0.27
N GLU A 49 13.19 -3.88 -0.18
CA GLU A 49 11.96 -3.22 -0.64
C GLU A 49 11.68 -1.93 0.15
N GLY A 50 11.88 -1.98 1.47
CA GLY A 50 11.78 -0.81 2.34
C GLY A 50 12.80 0.28 1.99
N GLU A 51 14.07 -0.10 1.72
CA GLU A 51 15.10 0.84 1.28
C GLU A 51 14.76 1.47 -0.08
N VAL A 52 14.25 0.69 -1.04
CA VAL A 52 13.81 1.22 -2.34
C VAL A 52 12.67 2.22 -2.16
N ALA A 53 11.66 1.89 -1.35
CA ALA A 53 10.53 2.77 -1.07
C ALA A 53 10.97 4.07 -0.36
N ALA A 54 11.88 3.97 0.62
CA ALA A 54 12.40 5.12 1.34
C ALA A 54 13.24 6.05 0.43
N THR A 55 14.05 5.50 -0.47
CA THR A 55 14.82 6.31 -1.44
C THR A 55 13.90 6.92 -2.50
N GLU A 56 12.88 6.19 -2.98
CA GLU A 56 11.86 6.74 -3.89
C GLU A 56 11.15 7.94 -3.25
N GLN A 57 10.73 7.80 -1.99
CA GLN A 57 10.09 8.91 -1.25
C GLN A 57 11.02 10.14 -1.16
N LYS A 58 12.30 9.96 -0.84
CA LYS A 58 13.27 11.07 -0.79
C LYS A 58 13.48 11.75 -2.14
N LEU A 59 13.51 10.96 -3.22
CA LEU A 59 13.62 11.47 -4.58
C LEU A 59 12.38 12.29 -4.98
N ASP A 60 11.19 11.83 -4.58
CA ASP A 60 9.94 12.57 -4.80
C ASP A 60 9.91 13.86 -3.97
N GLU A 61 10.26 13.81 -2.68
CA GLU A 61 10.34 15.01 -1.81
C GLU A 61 11.28 16.07 -2.39
N LEU A 62 12.51 15.70 -2.75
CA LEU A 62 13.47 16.63 -3.35
C LEU A 62 13.01 17.16 -4.70
N ARG A 63 12.35 16.34 -5.51
CA ARG A 63 11.78 16.79 -6.79
C ARG A 63 10.74 17.87 -6.54
N GLU A 64 9.71 17.58 -5.75
CA GLU A 64 8.59 18.51 -5.53
C GLU A 64 9.05 19.83 -4.89
N GLU A 65 10.04 19.80 -4.00
CA GLU A 65 10.57 21.01 -3.35
C GLU A 65 11.48 21.85 -4.26
N GLN A 66 12.25 21.22 -5.15
CA GLN A 66 13.37 21.87 -5.84
C GLN A 66 13.23 21.91 -7.37
N SER A 67 12.15 21.39 -7.97
CA SER A 67 11.97 21.34 -9.42
C SER A 67 11.20 22.53 -10.02
N GLY A 68 10.78 23.51 -9.21
CA GLY A 68 10.11 24.73 -9.66
C GLY A 68 11.03 25.63 -10.51
N GLU A 69 10.49 26.67 -11.15
CA GLU A 69 11.25 27.56 -12.06
C GLU A 69 12.46 28.25 -11.39
N ASP A 70 12.38 28.51 -10.08
CA ASP A 70 13.47 29.08 -9.26
C ASP A 70 14.17 28.01 -8.39
N GLY A 71 13.91 26.72 -8.64
CA GLY A 71 14.40 25.62 -7.81
C GLY A 71 15.76 25.08 -8.25
N LEU A 72 16.52 24.50 -7.30
CA LEU A 72 17.89 24.02 -7.55
C LEU A 72 17.97 22.84 -8.56
N LEU A 73 16.84 22.19 -8.84
CA LEU A 73 16.73 21.08 -9.80
C LEU A 73 16.01 21.48 -11.10
N ALA A 74 15.68 22.76 -11.30
CA ALA A 74 14.93 23.25 -12.46
C ALA A 74 15.55 22.81 -13.80
N GLU A 75 16.87 22.92 -13.93
CA GLU A 75 17.60 22.60 -15.16
C GLU A 75 17.54 21.09 -15.52
N ALA A 76 17.28 20.23 -14.53
CA ALA A 76 17.12 18.78 -14.72
C ALA A 76 15.65 18.34 -14.80
N ASN A 77 14.70 19.25 -14.60
CA ASN A 77 13.28 18.94 -14.62
C ASN A 77 12.75 18.87 -16.06
N GLU A 78 12.51 17.66 -16.56
CA GLU A 78 11.92 17.46 -17.87
C GLU A 78 10.40 17.66 -17.78
N ALA A 79 9.92 18.84 -18.17
CA ALA A 79 8.49 19.16 -18.30
C ALA A 79 8.11 19.22 -19.79
N ASN A 80 7.51 18.15 -20.32
CA ASN A 80 6.94 18.13 -21.67
C ASN A 80 5.44 18.46 -21.62
N GLU A 81 4.90 19.10 -22.66
CA GLU A 81 3.45 19.37 -22.76
C GLU A 81 2.64 18.07 -22.63
N GLY A 82 1.89 17.93 -21.52
CA GLY A 82 1.02 16.80 -21.25
C GLY A 82 1.65 15.63 -20.47
N GLU A 83 2.92 15.74 -20.06
CA GLU A 83 3.59 14.76 -19.18
C GLU A 83 3.85 15.37 -17.80
N GLU A 84 3.76 14.55 -16.75
CA GLU A 84 4.17 14.98 -15.41
C GLU A 84 5.68 15.28 -15.40
N PRO A 85 6.12 16.34 -14.70
CA PRO A 85 7.54 16.68 -14.60
C PRO A 85 8.35 15.51 -14.05
N ARG A 86 9.49 15.20 -14.68
CA ARG A 86 10.35 14.08 -14.28
C ARG A 86 11.81 14.48 -14.29
N ILE A 87 12.53 14.01 -13.28
CA ILE A 87 13.99 14.12 -13.20
C ILE A 87 14.56 12.72 -13.43
N THR A 88 15.34 12.54 -14.49
CA THR A 88 15.97 11.27 -14.84
C THR A 88 17.48 11.34 -14.64
N ALA A 89 18.15 10.21 -14.49
CA ALA A 89 19.61 10.18 -14.42
C ALA A 89 20.28 10.81 -15.65
N ARG A 90 19.58 10.81 -16.80
CA ARG A 90 20.05 11.50 -18.01
C ARG A 90 19.92 13.02 -17.88
N SER A 91 18.76 13.52 -17.43
CA SER A 91 18.53 14.96 -17.30
C SER A 91 19.47 15.59 -16.27
N VAL A 92 19.70 14.92 -15.15
CA VAL A 92 20.65 15.35 -14.11
C VAL A 92 22.06 15.50 -14.67
N ARG A 93 22.55 14.52 -15.43
CA ARG A 93 23.90 14.60 -16.05
C ARG A 93 24.00 15.69 -17.11
N VAL A 94 22.92 15.98 -17.82
CA VAL A 94 22.88 17.09 -18.79
C VAL A 94 22.93 18.43 -18.05
N ALA A 95 22.16 18.58 -16.98
CA ALA A 95 22.16 19.79 -16.15
C ALA A 95 23.53 20.03 -15.50
N LEU A 96 24.14 19.00 -14.90
CA LEU A 96 25.47 19.08 -14.30
C LEU A 96 26.54 19.56 -15.28
N ARG A 97 26.50 19.13 -16.54
CA ARG A 97 27.44 19.58 -17.58
C ARG A 97 27.21 21.03 -18.03
N LYS A 98 25.98 21.51 -17.98
CA LYS A 98 25.65 22.90 -18.34
C LYS A 98 26.11 23.88 -17.25
N LEU A 99 26.02 23.46 -15.99
CA LEU A 99 26.31 24.28 -14.81
C LEU A 99 27.77 24.12 -14.32
N GLU A 100 28.57 23.25 -14.93
CA GLU A 100 29.93 22.90 -14.47
C GLU A 100 30.89 24.11 -14.44
N ASP A 101 30.75 25.04 -15.37
CA ASP A 101 31.61 26.22 -15.51
C ASP A 101 31.00 27.50 -14.89
N ASP A 102 29.80 27.42 -14.31
CA ASP A 102 29.12 28.57 -13.72
C ASP A 102 29.43 28.70 -12.23
N ALA A 103 30.16 29.75 -11.87
CA ALA A 103 30.58 30.02 -10.49
C ALA A 103 29.41 30.35 -9.55
N ASP A 104 28.29 30.83 -10.10
CA ASP A 104 27.10 31.18 -9.32
C ASP A 104 26.17 29.98 -9.11
N SER A 105 26.41 28.85 -9.80
CA SER A 105 25.57 27.64 -9.79
C SER A 105 26.01 26.56 -8.78
N ALA A 106 26.77 26.95 -7.75
CA ALA A 106 27.39 25.99 -6.82
C ALA A 106 26.36 25.17 -6.02
N ASP A 107 25.24 25.77 -5.65
CA ASP A 107 24.19 25.12 -4.86
C ASP A 107 23.33 24.17 -5.71
N GLU A 108 23.06 24.54 -6.97
CA GLU A 108 22.39 23.73 -7.99
C GLU A 108 23.21 22.48 -8.30
N VAL A 109 24.51 22.65 -8.55
CA VAL A 109 25.42 21.52 -8.79
C VAL A 109 25.46 20.57 -7.59
N LYS A 110 25.40 21.11 -6.37
CA LYS A 110 25.36 20.30 -5.16
C LYS A 110 24.04 19.51 -5.06
N ALA A 111 22.90 20.17 -5.25
CA ALA A 111 21.59 19.52 -5.21
C ALA A 111 21.45 18.44 -6.30
N LEU A 112 21.93 18.72 -7.51
CA LEU A 112 21.94 17.75 -8.61
C LEU A 112 22.82 16.53 -8.32
N LYS A 113 23.98 16.72 -7.67
CA LYS A 113 24.84 15.59 -7.24
C LYS A 113 24.21 14.76 -6.13
N GLU A 114 23.52 15.40 -5.18
CA GLU A 114 22.76 14.69 -4.14
C GLU A 114 21.63 13.86 -4.76
N TYR A 115 20.90 14.43 -5.73
CA TYR A 115 19.86 13.72 -6.47
C TYR A 115 20.43 12.56 -7.32
N GLU A 116 21.55 12.77 -8.03
CA GLU A 116 22.23 11.72 -8.80
C GLU A 116 22.64 10.55 -7.88
N ALA A 117 23.22 10.84 -6.72
CA ALA A 117 23.63 9.82 -5.76
C ALA A 117 22.44 8.99 -5.25
N LEU A 118 21.27 9.62 -5.05
CA LEU A 118 20.05 8.91 -4.67
C LEU A 118 19.50 8.03 -5.79
N LEU A 119 19.54 8.50 -7.05
CA LEU A 119 19.14 7.70 -8.22
C LEU A 119 20.05 6.47 -8.38
N ASP A 120 21.36 6.65 -8.26
CA ASP A 120 22.33 5.55 -8.36
C ASP A 120 22.16 4.55 -7.21
N ALA A 121 22.00 5.04 -5.97
CA ALA A 121 21.71 4.19 -4.81
C ALA A 121 20.42 3.39 -4.99
N GLN A 122 19.37 4.01 -5.53
CA GLN A 122 18.11 3.32 -5.80
C GLN A 122 18.26 2.24 -6.88
N ALA A 123 19.00 2.54 -7.95
CA ALA A 123 19.27 1.58 -9.02
C ALA A 123 20.05 0.37 -8.50
N ASP A 124 21.09 0.60 -7.69
CA ASP A 124 21.90 -0.44 -7.06
C ASP A 124 21.05 -1.31 -6.12
N THR A 125 20.22 -0.71 -5.27
CA THR A 125 19.33 -1.46 -4.38
C THR A 125 18.27 -2.25 -5.16
N LYS A 126 17.72 -1.70 -6.25
CA LYS A 126 16.81 -2.44 -7.15
C LYS A 126 17.50 -3.65 -7.80
N VAL A 127 18.79 -3.55 -8.15
CA VAL A 127 19.59 -4.69 -8.63
C VAL A 127 19.79 -5.73 -7.54
N LYS A 128 20.18 -5.31 -6.32
CA LYS A 128 20.32 -6.22 -5.17
C LYS A 128 19.02 -6.95 -4.86
N LEU A 129 17.89 -6.24 -4.87
CA LEU A 129 16.55 -6.80 -4.67
C LEU A 129 16.22 -7.87 -5.71
N LYS A 130 16.51 -7.59 -6.99
CA LYS A 130 16.33 -8.57 -8.06
C LYS A 130 17.16 -9.83 -7.82
N VAL A 131 18.45 -9.67 -7.51
CA VAL A 131 19.35 -10.80 -7.23
C VAL A 131 18.87 -11.61 -6.02
N ALA A 132 18.44 -10.95 -4.94
CA ALA A 132 17.92 -11.61 -3.74
C ALA A 132 16.66 -12.43 -4.03
N ARG A 133 15.74 -11.90 -4.86
CA ARG A 133 14.54 -12.63 -5.30
C ARG A 133 14.91 -13.84 -6.17
N GLU A 134 15.84 -13.70 -7.10
CA GLU A 134 16.32 -14.80 -7.94
C GLU A 134 17.02 -15.90 -7.10
N ASP A 135 17.77 -15.53 -6.07
CA ASP A 135 18.37 -16.48 -5.12
C ASP A 135 17.31 -17.22 -4.29
N LEU A 136 16.29 -16.51 -3.79
CA LEU A 136 15.17 -17.14 -3.09
C LEU A 136 14.44 -18.15 -3.98
N ASP A 137 14.16 -17.79 -5.23
CA ASP A 137 13.52 -18.69 -6.19
C ASP A 137 14.38 -19.94 -6.46
N ALA A 138 15.70 -19.77 -6.62
CA ALA A 138 16.64 -20.88 -6.77
C ALA A 138 16.65 -21.81 -5.54
N LYS A 139 16.63 -21.24 -4.34
CA LYS A 139 16.56 -22.00 -3.07
C LYS A 139 15.23 -22.74 -2.93
N LEU A 140 14.11 -22.11 -3.28
CA LEU A 140 12.80 -22.75 -3.32
C LEU A 140 12.82 -23.96 -4.26
N HIS A 141 13.28 -23.76 -5.48
CA HIS A 141 13.38 -24.83 -6.49
C HIS A 141 14.23 -26.01 -5.98
N ALA A 142 15.35 -25.73 -5.30
CA ALA A 142 16.22 -26.76 -4.75
C ALA A 142 15.63 -27.49 -3.53
N LYS A 143 14.75 -26.83 -2.75
CA LYS A 143 14.13 -27.40 -1.55
C LYS A 143 12.89 -28.23 -1.86
N TYR A 144 12.07 -27.86 -2.85
CA TYR A 144 10.83 -28.59 -3.18
C TYR A 144 11.03 -30.11 -3.37
N PRO A 145 12.01 -30.60 -4.16
CA PRO A 145 12.24 -32.03 -4.35
C PRO A 145 12.75 -32.76 -3.10
N LYS A 146 13.23 -32.01 -2.10
CA LYS A 146 13.80 -32.54 -0.86
C LYS A 146 12.80 -32.60 0.29
N LEU A 147 11.56 -32.19 0.06
CA LEU A 147 10.51 -32.26 1.06
C LEU A 147 10.15 -33.71 1.36
N THR A 148 10.16 -34.04 2.64
CA THR A 148 9.70 -35.33 3.14
C THR A 148 8.17 -35.34 3.28
N GLU A 149 7.56 -36.52 3.29
CA GLU A 149 6.10 -36.65 3.52
C GLU A 149 5.65 -35.99 4.83
N GLY A 150 6.46 -36.10 5.89
CA GLY A 150 6.19 -35.45 7.17
C GLY A 150 6.15 -33.93 7.05
N GLU A 151 7.17 -33.32 6.44
CA GLU A 151 7.22 -31.87 6.19
C GLU A 151 6.03 -31.42 5.32
N ILE A 152 5.67 -32.18 4.28
CA ILE A 152 4.51 -31.88 3.42
C ILE A 152 3.22 -31.89 4.23
N LYS A 153 2.99 -32.91 5.07
CA LYS A 153 1.79 -32.99 5.91
C LYS A 153 1.69 -31.79 6.85
N THR A 154 2.78 -31.40 7.51
CA THR A 154 2.75 -30.22 8.38
C THR A 154 2.45 -28.94 7.60
N LEU A 155 3.08 -28.74 6.44
CA LEU A 155 2.81 -27.56 5.60
C LEU A 155 1.35 -27.50 5.11
N VAL A 156 0.75 -28.63 4.76
CA VAL A 156 -0.62 -28.65 4.20
C VAL A 156 -1.67 -28.63 5.30
N VAL A 157 -1.52 -29.45 6.33
CA VAL A 157 -2.55 -29.57 7.36
C VAL A 157 -2.47 -28.38 8.30
N ASP A 158 -1.30 -28.13 8.88
CA ASP A 158 -1.16 -27.14 9.95
C ASP A 158 -1.04 -25.74 9.35
N ASP A 159 -0.06 -25.53 8.47
CA ASP A 159 0.29 -24.19 8.00
C ASP A 159 -0.69 -23.64 6.93
N LYS A 160 -1.34 -24.52 6.16
CA LYS A 160 -2.32 -24.12 5.14
C LYS A 160 -3.76 -24.21 5.67
N TRP A 161 -4.24 -25.42 5.96
CA TRP A 161 -5.67 -25.64 6.21
C TRP A 161 -6.11 -25.20 7.61
N LEU A 162 -5.42 -25.63 8.66
CA LEU A 162 -5.77 -25.24 10.03
C LEU A 162 -5.59 -23.73 10.23
N ALA A 163 -4.51 -23.13 9.69
CA ALA A 163 -4.34 -21.68 9.72
C ALA A 163 -5.48 -20.94 9.00
N THR A 164 -5.88 -21.39 7.80
CA THR A 164 -7.00 -20.77 7.06
C THR A 164 -8.32 -20.90 7.81
N LEU A 165 -8.62 -22.08 8.35
CA LEU A 165 -9.84 -22.32 9.12
C LEU A 165 -9.88 -21.49 10.40
N ALA A 166 -8.75 -21.41 11.12
CA ALA A 166 -8.65 -20.59 12.32
C ALA A 166 -8.90 -19.10 12.01
N ALA A 167 -8.29 -18.58 10.94
CA ALA A 167 -8.50 -17.20 10.50
C ALA A 167 -9.96 -16.94 10.09
N ALA A 168 -10.60 -17.89 9.38
CA ALA A 168 -12.00 -17.78 8.99
C ALA A 168 -12.95 -17.78 10.20
N VAL A 169 -12.72 -18.65 11.18
CA VAL A 169 -13.50 -18.70 12.43
C VAL A 169 -13.33 -17.40 13.21
N GLN A 170 -12.09 -16.91 13.35
CA GLN A 170 -11.83 -15.65 14.04
C GLN A 170 -12.53 -14.46 13.35
N GLY A 171 -12.43 -14.39 12.01
CA GLY A 171 -13.10 -13.35 11.23
C GLY A 171 -14.62 -13.37 11.40
N GLU A 172 -15.23 -14.55 11.52
CA GLU A 172 -16.68 -14.67 11.76
C GLU A 172 -17.06 -14.21 13.17
N LEU A 173 -16.24 -14.52 14.18
CA LEU A 173 -16.43 -14.00 15.54
C LEU A 173 -16.36 -12.47 15.57
N ASP A 174 -15.36 -11.90 14.91
CA ASP A 174 -15.18 -10.44 14.83
C ASP A 174 -16.36 -9.79 14.12
N ARG A 175 -16.83 -10.37 13.01
CA ARG A 175 -17.99 -9.89 12.25
C ARG A 175 -19.26 -9.88 13.10
N VAL A 176 -19.52 -10.95 13.84
CA VAL A 176 -20.69 -11.07 14.74
C VAL A 176 -20.60 -10.03 15.86
N SER A 177 -19.42 -9.86 16.46
CA SER A 177 -19.15 -8.86 17.49
C SER A 177 -19.43 -7.44 16.99
N GLN A 178 -18.91 -7.06 15.81
CA GLN A 178 -19.15 -5.76 15.20
C GLN A 178 -20.63 -5.53 14.86
N THR A 179 -21.31 -6.58 14.36
CA THR A 179 -22.74 -6.53 14.08
C THR A 179 -23.55 -6.26 15.35
N LEU A 180 -23.22 -6.95 16.45
CA LEU A 180 -23.88 -6.76 17.74
C LEU A 180 -23.63 -5.36 18.30
N THR A 181 -22.39 -4.89 18.27
CA THR A 181 -22.01 -3.52 18.68
C THR A 181 -22.79 -2.47 17.89
N GLY A 182 -22.88 -2.65 16.57
CA GLY A 182 -23.69 -1.78 15.70
C GLY A 182 -25.17 -1.75 16.11
N ARG A 183 -25.76 -2.92 16.40
CA ARG A 183 -27.15 -3.02 16.87
C ARG A 183 -27.37 -2.37 18.23
N ILE A 184 -26.44 -2.55 19.16
CA ILE A 184 -26.51 -1.91 20.50
C ILE A 184 -26.48 -0.40 20.33
N ARG A 185 -25.59 0.13 19.48
CA ARG A 185 -25.51 1.57 19.20
C ARG A 185 -26.79 2.10 18.57
N GLN A 186 -27.33 1.42 17.55
CA GLN A 186 -28.60 1.80 16.94
C GLN A 186 -29.75 1.80 17.95
N LEU A 187 -29.77 0.84 18.86
CA LEU A 187 -30.77 0.78 19.92
C LEU A 187 -30.60 1.94 20.90
N ALA A 188 -29.37 2.21 21.35
CA ALA A 188 -29.07 3.33 22.22
C ALA A 188 -29.47 4.66 21.60
N GLU A 189 -29.16 4.89 20.32
CA GLU A 189 -29.55 6.11 19.58
C GLU A 189 -31.07 6.22 19.45
N ARG A 190 -31.78 5.13 19.11
CA ARG A 190 -33.25 5.15 18.98
C ARG A 190 -33.96 5.44 20.30
N TYR A 191 -33.39 4.97 21.41
CA TYR A 191 -33.97 5.13 22.74
C TYR A 191 -33.34 6.28 23.53
N ALA A 192 -32.45 7.08 22.94
CA ALA A 192 -31.87 8.26 23.56
C ALA A 192 -32.91 9.40 23.74
N ALA A 193 -33.83 9.54 22.78
CA ALA A 193 -34.95 10.47 22.85
C ALA A 193 -36.26 9.74 22.48
N PRO A 194 -36.89 9.04 23.43
CA PRO A 194 -38.12 8.29 23.18
C PRO A 194 -39.24 9.21 22.66
N LEU A 195 -40.04 8.69 21.71
CA LEU A 195 -41.19 9.42 21.15
C LEU A 195 -42.16 9.97 22.23
N PRO A 196 -42.49 9.26 23.33
CA PRO A 196 -43.33 9.82 24.38
C PRO A 196 -42.75 11.08 25.04
N ASP A 197 -41.43 11.12 25.25
CA ASP A 197 -40.76 12.29 25.85
C ASP A 197 -40.77 13.48 24.89
N LEU A 198 -40.53 13.23 23.59
CA LEU A 198 -40.64 14.24 22.55
C LEU A 198 -42.07 14.79 22.42
N ILE A 199 -43.10 13.94 22.54
CA ILE A 199 -44.51 14.37 22.53
C ILE A 199 -44.80 15.26 23.74
N ALA A 200 -44.35 14.86 24.93
CA ALA A 200 -44.53 15.66 26.14
C ALA A 200 -43.83 17.03 26.05
N GLU A 201 -42.64 17.08 25.46
CA GLU A 201 -41.92 18.33 25.21
C GLU A 201 -42.64 19.22 24.19
N VAL A 202 -43.13 18.64 23.09
CA VAL A 202 -43.92 19.37 22.08
C VAL A 202 -45.21 19.92 22.69
N ASP A 203 -45.95 19.13 23.47
CA ASP A 203 -47.19 19.56 24.12
C ASP A 203 -46.92 20.70 25.11
N SER A 204 -45.83 20.62 25.87
CA SER A 204 -45.39 21.68 26.78
C SER A 204 -45.04 22.97 26.03
N LEU A 205 -44.25 22.87 24.96
CA LEU A 205 -43.87 24.02 24.14
C LEU A 205 -45.07 24.62 23.40
N ALA A 206 -45.97 23.79 22.86
CA ALA A 206 -47.21 24.22 22.20
C ALA A 206 -48.11 24.99 23.18
N SER A 207 -48.29 24.48 24.40
CA SER A 207 -49.05 25.16 25.45
C SER A 207 -48.49 26.55 25.76
N ARG A 208 -47.15 26.67 25.85
CA ARG A 208 -46.49 27.97 26.05
C ARG A 208 -46.71 28.92 24.89
N VAL A 209 -46.60 28.44 23.65
CA VAL A 209 -46.85 29.24 22.44
C VAL A 209 -48.29 29.73 22.42
N ASP A 210 -49.26 28.87 22.72
CA ASP A 210 -50.68 29.24 22.80
C ASP A 210 -50.94 30.34 23.83
N GLU A 211 -50.32 30.25 25.01
CA GLU A 211 -50.39 31.31 26.01
C GLU A 211 -49.81 32.64 25.50
N HIS A 212 -48.66 32.60 24.82
CA HIS A 212 -48.05 33.78 24.23
C HIS A 212 -48.92 34.38 23.12
N LEU A 213 -49.49 33.55 22.24
CA LEU A 213 -50.40 33.99 21.17
C LEU A 213 -51.67 34.64 21.72
N LYS A 214 -52.26 34.07 22.79
CA LYS A 214 -53.39 34.69 23.50
C LYS A 214 -53.03 36.06 24.08
N LYS A 215 -51.85 36.20 24.70
CA LYS A 215 -51.35 37.50 25.20
C LYS A 215 -51.16 38.53 24.08
N MET A 216 -50.87 38.09 22.86
CA MET A 216 -50.75 38.94 21.67
C MET A 216 -52.09 39.21 20.97
N GLY A 217 -53.21 38.67 21.47
CA GLY A 217 -54.54 38.94 20.95
C GLY A 217 -55.03 37.98 19.86
N ALA A 218 -54.36 36.85 19.63
CA ALA A 218 -54.86 35.81 18.74
C ALA A 218 -56.03 35.05 19.39
N VAL A 219 -57.11 34.84 18.63
CA VAL A 219 -58.33 34.14 19.09
C VAL A 219 -58.64 33.02 18.11
N TRP A 220 -58.67 31.78 18.59
CA TRP A 220 -58.98 30.59 17.80
C TRP A 220 -60.49 30.31 17.84
N LYS A 221 -61.09 29.91 16.72
CA LYS A 221 -62.48 29.41 16.63
C LYS A 221 -62.52 27.89 16.70
#